data_AF-A0A9D5MH34-F1
#
_entry.id   AF-A0A9D5MH34-F1
#
_cell.length_a   1.000
_cell.length_b   1.000
_cell.length_c   1.000
_cell.angle_alpha   90.00
_cell.angle_beta   90.00
_cell.angle_gamma   90.00
#
_symmetry.space_group_name_H-M   'P 1'
#
loop_
_entity.id
_entity.type
_entity.pdbx_description
1 polymer ?
#
loop_
_entity_poly.entity_id
_entity_poly.type
_entity_poly.pdbx_seq_one_letter_code
_entity_poly.pdbx_strand_id
1 'polypeptide(L)'
;MTWLLALAGCAVLFLGIWGVTVTMPTALLAKNFPEDVQQKLRPRLEGLTMTPRRLLGWAILALLVAGYIALFTIGGMDGLKHGYTFGRFFLRFFVIGAVIKAFDIIALDWFLLTKTRFFQHYFPETEGCAGWQDFGYNRMQQAWQCVMIVLGSAVTAWIFTLL
;
A
#
# COMPACT_ATOMS: atom_id res chain seq x y z
N MET A 1 -3.13 -3.13 21.39
CA MET A 1 -2.74 -2.03 20.47
C MET A 1 -2.26 -2.54 19.10
N THR A 2 -1.39 -3.55 19.01
CA THR A 2 -0.83 -4.06 17.72
C THR A 2 -1.88 -4.38 16.65
N TRP A 3 -2.91 -5.17 16.97
CA TRP A 3 -3.96 -5.54 16.01
C TRP A 3 -4.78 -4.34 15.52
N LEU A 4 -5.05 -3.37 16.39
CA LEU A 4 -5.74 -2.14 16.01
C LEU A 4 -4.91 -1.33 15.00
N LEU A 5 -3.60 -1.21 15.25
CA LEU A 5 -2.68 -0.55 14.31
C LEU A 5 -2.60 -1.31 12.99
N ALA A 6 -2.57 -2.64 13.00
CA ALA A 6 -2.56 -3.44 11.78
C ALA A 6 -3.83 -3.22 10.94
N LEU A 7 -5.01 -3.27 11.57
CA LEU A 7 -6.29 -3.02 10.90
C LEU A 7 -6.40 -1.58 10.39
N ALA A 8 -5.94 -0.60 11.17
CA ALA A 8 -5.85 0.79 10.73
C ALA A 8 -4.94 0.91 9.50
N GLY A 9 -3.82 0.20 9.47
CA GLY A 9 -2.92 0.15 8.31
C GLY A 9 -3.59 -0.41 7.06
N CYS A 10 -4.37 -1.49 7.19
CA CYS A 10 -5.17 -2.02 6.07
C CYS A 10 -6.18 -0.99 5.55
N ALA A 11 -6.85 -0.26 6.44
CA ALA A 11 -7.78 0.79 6.06
C ALA A 11 -7.07 1.95 5.34
N VAL A 12 -5.91 2.39 5.85
CA VAL A 12 -5.07 3.42 5.21
C VAL A 12 -4.62 2.95 3.83
N LEU A 13 -4.22 1.68 3.67
CA LEU A 13 -3.84 1.12 2.37
C LEU A 13 -4.99 1.19 1.37
N PHE A 14 -6.16 0.69 1.76
CA PHE A 14 -7.33 0.64 0.89
C PHE A 14 -7.78 2.04 0.49
N LEU A 15 -7.86 2.97 1.46
CA LEU A 15 -8.18 4.37 1.19
C LEU A 15 -7.13 5.03 0.29
N GLY A 16 -5.86 4.63 0.37
CA GLY A 16 -4.81 5.08 -0.54
C GLY A 16 -5.01 4.61 -1.96
N ILE A 17 -5.22 3.31 -2.16
CA ILE A 17 -5.48 2.78 -3.50
C ILE A 17 -6.74 3.41 -4.09
N TRP A 18 -7.80 3.53 -3.31
CA TRP A 18 -9.03 4.16 -3.77
C TRP A 18 -8.84 5.64 -4.08
N GLY A 19 -8.28 6.40 -3.14
CA GLY A 19 -8.05 7.83 -3.28
C GLY A 19 -7.17 8.16 -4.48
N VAL A 20 -6.04 7.47 -4.65
CA VAL A 20 -5.14 7.67 -5.80
C VAL A 20 -5.86 7.30 -7.10
N THR A 21 -6.56 6.17 -7.15
CA THR A 21 -7.31 5.73 -8.35
C THR A 21 -8.35 6.77 -8.79
N VAL A 22 -9.08 7.35 -7.83
CA VAL A 22 -10.17 8.31 -8.11
C VAL A 22 -9.65 9.70 -8.43
N THR A 23 -8.66 10.20 -7.70
CA THR A 23 -8.30 11.62 -7.71
C THR A 23 -7.08 11.92 -8.57
N MET A 24 -6.14 10.97 -8.65
CA MET A 24 -4.88 11.16 -9.35
C MET A 24 -4.31 9.84 -9.86
N PRO A 25 -4.84 9.31 -10.98
CA PRO A 25 -4.09 8.28 -11.70
C PRO A 25 -2.70 8.84 -12.03
N THR A 26 -1.67 8.09 -11.68
CA THR A 26 -0.27 8.47 -11.88
C THR A 26 0.49 7.30 -12.50
N ALA A 27 1.62 7.60 -13.14
CA ALA A 27 2.56 6.57 -13.59
C ALA A 27 3.01 5.66 -12.43
N LEU A 28 3.09 6.18 -11.20
CA LEU A 28 3.43 5.40 -10.01
C LEU A 28 2.39 4.32 -9.70
N LEU A 29 1.09 4.68 -9.74
CA LEU A 29 0.01 3.69 -9.58
C LEU A 29 0.04 2.68 -10.73
N ALA A 30 0.18 3.17 -11.96
CA ALA A 30 0.15 2.32 -13.15
C ALA A 30 1.28 1.30 -13.18
N LYS A 31 2.49 1.65 -12.71
CA LYS A 31 3.63 0.72 -12.61
C LYS A 31 3.30 -0.54 -11.80
N ASN A 32 2.36 -0.44 -10.88
CA ASN A 32 1.93 -1.59 -10.09
C ASN A 32 0.92 -2.48 -10.82
N PHE A 33 0.38 -2.11 -11.99
CA PHE A 33 -0.57 -2.93 -12.76
C PHE A 33 0.15 -3.90 -13.72
N PRO A 34 -0.57 -4.91 -14.27
CA PRO A 34 -0.06 -5.76 -15.35
C PRO A 34 0.38 -4.97 -16.59
N GLU A 35 1.31 -5.52 -17.38
CA GLU A 35 1.94 -4.80 -18.49
C GLU A 35 0.96 -4.38 -19.59
N ASP A 36 -0.02 -5.22 -19.92
CA ASP A 36 -1.06 -4.91 -20.92
C ASP A 36 -1.96 -3.75 -20.47
N VAL A 37 -2.31 -3.72 -19.18
CA VAL A 37 -3.02 -2.61 -18.54
C VAL A 37 -2.18 -1.33 -18.60
N GLN A 38 -0.88 -1.41 -18.27
CA GLN A 38 0.03 -0.28 -18.31
C GLN A 38 0.09 0.34 -19.71
N GLN A 39 0.22 -0.48 -20.75
CA GLN A 39 0.30 -0.02 -22.13
C GLN A 39 -0.96 0.73 -22.55
N LYS A 40 -2.14 0.21 -22.20
CA LYS A 40 -3.41 0.89 -22.51
C LYS A 40 -3.63 2.16 -21.69
N LEU A 41 -3.12 2.21 -20.46
CA LEU A 41 -3.29 3.37 -19.58
C LEU A 41 -2.29 4.50 -19.90
N ARG A 42 -1.14 4.18 -20.50
CA ARG A 42 -0.03 5.11 -20.77
C ARG A 42 -0.43 6.38 -21.53
N PRO A 43 -1.21 6.34 -22.63
CA PRO A 43 -1.62 7.56 -23.35
C PRO A 43 -2.42 8.52 -22.47
N ARG A 44 -3.29 8.00 -21.61
CA ARG A 44 -4.03 8.81 -20.65
C ARG A 44 -3.09 9.48 -19.67
N LEU A 45 -2.15 8.73 -19.09
CA LEU A 45 -1.22 9.22 -18.07
C LEU A 45 -0.28 10.31 -18.60
N GLU A 46 0.21 10.16 -19.83
CA GLU A 46 1.06 11.15 -20.50
C GLU A 46 0.30 12.45 -20.80
N GLY A 47 -1.01 12.36 -21.04
CA GLY A 47 -1.89 13.51 -21.24
C GLY A 47 -2.39 14.21 -19.97
N LEU A 48 -2.03 13.73 -18.77
CA LEU A 48 -2.56 14.28 -17.53
C LEU A 48 -1.90 15.61 -17.13
N THR A 49 -2.67 16.69 -17.12
CA THR A 49 -2.25 17.99 -16.58
C THR A 49 -2.60 18.15 -15.10
N MET A 50 -1.93 19.08 -14.40
CA MET A 50 -2.19 19.31 -12.97
C MET A 50 -3.51 20.07 -12.79
N THR A 51 -4.51 19.42 -12.18
CA THR A 51 -5.83 19.98 -11.89
C THR A 51 -6.07 20.08 -10.38
N PRO A 52 -7.02 20.90 -9.89
CA PRO A 52 -7.33 20.97 -8.45
C PRO A 52 -7.68 19.62 -7.83
N ARG A 53 -8.37 18.74 -8.57
CA ARG A 53 -8.67 17.36 -8.15
C ARG A 53 -7.40 16.52 -7.97
N ARG A 54 -6.40 16.67 -8.86
CA ARG A 54 -5.11 15.99 -8.72
C ARG A 54 -4.28 16.57 -7.57
N LEU A 55 -4.33 17.89 -7.35
CA LEU A 55 -3.69 18.51 -6.19
C LEU A 55 -4.26 17.94 -4.88
N LEU A 56 -5.58 17.81 -4.79
CA LEU A 56 -6.24 17.15 -3.67
C LEU A 56 -5.77 15.69 -3.54
N GLY A 57 -5.65 14.97 -4.66
CA GLY A 57 -5.12 13.60 -4.66
C GLY A 57 -3.72 13.49 -4.07
N TRP A 58 -2.82 14.42 -4.44
CA TRP A 58 -1.47 14.47 -3.89
C TRP A 58 -1.47 14.78 -2.39
N ALA A 59 -2.34 15.70 -1.95
CA ALA A 59 -2.53 15.99 -0.52
C ALA A 59 -3.04 14.76 0.24
N ILE A 60 -4.00 14.02 -0.31
CA ILE A 60 -4.50 12.76 0.27
C ILE A 60 -3.38 11.72 0.36
N LEU A 61 -2.59 11.55 -0.70
CA LEU A 61 -1.46 10.60 -0.67
C LEU A 61 -0.43 10.99 0.40
N ALA A 62 -0.07 12.27 0.48
CA ALA A 62 0.84 12.77 1.51
C ALA A 62 0.30 12.51 2.92
N LEU A 63 -1.00 12.75 3.14
CA LEU A 63 -1.67 12.45 4.41
C LEU A 63 -1.64 10.96 4.75
N LEU A 64 -1.85 10.08 3.78
CA LEU A 64 -1.84 8.63 3.99
C LEU A 64 -0.43 8.09 4.24
N VAL A 65 0.58 8.63 3.55
CA VAL A 65 2.00 8.34 3.85
C VAL A 65 2.33 8.78 5.27
N ALA A 66 1.91 9.99 5.67
CA ALA A 66 2.05 10.45 7.05
C ALA A 66 1.29 9.55 8.03
N GLY A 67 0.12 9.04 7.65
CA GLY A 67 -0.66 8.07 8.43
C GLY A 67 0.08 6.77 8.68
N TYR A 68 0.78 6.24 7.67
CA TYR A 68 1.65 5.08 7.83
C TYR A 68 2.82 5.36 8.79
N ILE A 69 3.50 6.49 8.64
CA ILE A 69 4.58 6.89 9.55
C ILE A 69 4.03 6.98 10.98
N ALA A 70 2.92 7.68 11.18
CA ALA A 70 2.27 7.83 12.47
C ALA A 70 1.88 6.49 13.10
N LEU A 71 1.39 5.53 12.32
CA LEU A 71 1.01 4.20 12.79
C LEU A 71 2.20 3.47 13.44
N PHE A 72 3.36 3.47 12.77
CA PHE A 72 4.58 2.87 13.32
C PHE A 72 5.14 3.67 14.49
N THR A 73 5.09 5.01 14.44
CA THR A 73 5.52 5.88 15.55
C THR A 73 4.67 5.65 16.80
N ILE A 74 3.35 5.61 16.68
CA ILE A 74 2.43 5.30 17.78
C ILE A 74 2.73 3.91 18.34
N GLY A 75 2.95 2.92 17.46
CA GLY A 75 3.34 1.58 17.86
C GLY A 75 4.63 1.53 18.66
N GLY A 76 5.63 2.32 18.27
CA GLY A 76 6.90 2.45 18.97
C GLY A 76 6.78 3.18 20.30
N MET A 77 6.11 4.33 20.34
CA MET A 77 5.86 5.08 21.58
C MET A 77 5.07 4.27 22.61
N ASP A 78 4.09 3.51 22.15
CA ASP A 78 3.35 2.58 23.01
C ASP A 78 4.25 1.47 23.55
N GLY A 79 5.13 0.90 22.72
CA GLY A 79 6.11 -0.09 23.19
C GLY A 79 7.10 0.47 24.22
N LEU A 80 7.58 1.70 24.03
CA LEU A 80 8.47 2.39 24.98
C LEU A 80 7.81 2.52 26.36
N LYS A 81 6.55 2.96 26.40
CA LYS A 81 5.77 3.07 27.65
C LYS A 81 5.61 1.75 28.38
N HIS A 82 5.65 0.62 27.67
CA HIS A 82 5.51 -0.72 28.23
C HIS A 82 6.85 -1.47 28.35
N GLY A 83 7.99 -0.78 28.21
CA GLY A 83 9.33 -1.36 28.38
C GLY A 83 9.64 -2.48 27.40
N TYR A 84 9.23 -2.33 26.13
CA TYR A 84 9.49 -3.33 25.10
C TYR A 84 11.00 -3.43 24.83
N THR A 85 11.48 -4.67 24.75
CA THR A 85 12.83 -4.97 24.24
C THR A 85 12.80 -5.07 22.71
N PHE A 86 13.97 -5.09 22.09
CA PHE A 86 14.13 -5.26 20.64
C PHE A 86 13.21 -6.36 20.06
N GLY A 87 13.20 -7.55 20.65
CA GLY A 87 12.39 -8.67 20.15
C GLY A 87 10.89 -8.40 20.15
N ARG A 88 10.37 -7.69 21.16
CA ARG A 88 8.95 -7.31 21.23
C ARG A 88 8.61 -6.22 20.23
N PHE A 89 9.50 -5.25 20.02
CA PHE A 89 9.34 -4.25 18.96
C PHE A 89 9.36 -4.88 17.58
N PHE A 90 10.34 -5.74 17.32
CA PHE A 90 10.49 -6.45 16.05
C PHE A 90 9.22 -7.25 15.73
N LEU A 91 8.77 -8.09 16.67
CA LEU A 91 7.57 -8.90 16.48
C LEU A 91 6.35 -8.01 16.22
N ARG A 92 6.21 -6.90 16.95
CA ARG A 92 5.10 -5.96 16.75
C ARG A 92 5.08 -5.37 15.35
N PHE A 93 6.19 -4.79 14.90
CA PHE A 93 6.27 -4.16 13.59
C PHE A 93 6.17 -5.18 12.46
N PHE A 94 6.76 -6.36 12.65
CA PHE A 94 6.62 -7.48 11.74
C PHE A 94 5.17 -7.92 11.59
N VAL A 95 4.44 -8.12 12.69
CA VAL A 95 3.02 -8.50 12.65
C VAL A 95 2.18 -7.44 11.95
N ILE A 96 2.39 -6.15 12.26
CA ILE A 96 1.69 -5.06 11.59
C ILE A 96 1.96 -5.09 10.08
N GLY A 97 3.22 -5.12 9.67
CA GLY A 97 3.60 -5.16 8.25
C GLY A 97 3.10 -6.41 7.53
N ALA A 98 3.17 -7.57 8.18
CA ALA A 98 2.72 -8.85 7.63
C ALA A 98 1.21 -8.88 7.42
N VAL A 99 0.41 -8.36 8.36
CA VAL A 99 -1.05 -8.28 8.22
C VAL A 99 -1.43 -7.34 7.09
N ILE A 100 -0.81 -6.16 7.01
CA ILE A 100 -1.06 -5.20 5.92
C ILE A 100 -0.69 -5.80 4.57
N LYS A 101 0.42 -6.55 4.50
CA LYS A 101 0.84 -7.22 3.27
C LYS A 101 -0.06 -8.39 2.89
N ALA A 102 -0.53 -9.17 3.86
CA ALA A 102 -1.50 -10.22 3.62
C ALA A 102 -2.82 -9.63 3.09
N PHE A 103 -3.26 -8.51 3.66
CA PHE A 103 -4.42 -7.77 3.18
C PHE A 103 -4.22 -7.24 1.75
N ASP A 104 -3.06 -6.68 1.44
CA ASP A 104 -2.70 -6.26 0.07
C ASP A 104 -2.84 -7.41 -0.93
N ILE A 105 -2.23 -8.56 -0.66
CA ILE A 105 -2.27 -9.72 -1.56
C ILE A 105 -3.70 -10.26 -1.73
N ILE A 106 -4.44 -10.41 -0.64
CA ILE A 106 -5.74 -11.09 -0.65
C ILE A 106 -6.85 -10.12 -1.09
N ALA A 107 -6.96 -8.96 -0.43
CA ALA A 107 -8.05 -8.03 -0.67
C ALA A 107 -7.83 -7.18 -1.91
N LEU A 108 -6.59 -6.75 -2.19
CA LEU A 108 -6.31 -5.84 -3.30
C LEU A 108 -5.92 -6.61 -4.56
N ASP A 109 -4.83 -7.37 -4.51
CA ASP A 109 -4.29 -8.06 -5.69
C ASP A 109 -5.16 -9.23 -6.16
N TRP A 110 -5.74 -10.00 -5.24
CA TRP A 110 -6.66 -11.08 -5.62
C TRP A 110 -8.09 -10.57 -5.78
N PHE A 111 -8.72 -10.08 -4.71
CA PHE A 111 -10.14 -9.78 -4.74
C PHE A 111 -10.48 -8.52 -5.55
N LEU A 112 -9.94 -7.36 -5.18
CA LEU A 112 -10.27 -6.09 -5.83
C LEU A 112 -9.84 -6.09 -7.31
N LEU A 113 -8.63 -6.55 -7.61
CA LEU A 113 -8.08 -6.53 -8.97
C LEU A 113 -8.72 -7.59 -9.87
N THR A 114 -8.88 -8.84 -9.41
CA THR A 114 -9.33 -9.95 -10.28
C THR A 114 -10.82 -10.27 -10.20
N LYS A 115 -11.46 -10.05 -9.05
CA LYS A 115 -12.87 -10.45 -8.82
C LYS A 115 -13.85 -9.31 -8.95
N THR A 116 -13.39 -8.06 -8.96
CA THR A 116 -14.25 -6.89 -9.11
C THR A 116 -13.97 -6.14 -10.42
N ARG A 117 -14.85 -5.20 -10.77
CA ARG A 117 -14.64 -4.24 -11.87
C ARG A 117 -14.16 -2.87 -11.38
N PHE A 118 -13.54 -2.82 -10.20
CA PHE A 118 -13.18 -1.56 -9.54
C PHE A 118 -12.28 -0.68 -10.40
N PHE A 119 -11.18 -1.22 -10.93
CA PHE A 119 -10.26 -0.44 -11.75
C PHE A 119 -10.84 -0.12 -13.13
N GLN A 120 -11.59 -1.04 -13.74
CA GLN A 120 -12.24 -0.86 -15.03
C GLN A 120 -13.31 0.23 -14.98
N HIS A 121 -13.95 0.45 -13.83
CA HIS A 121 -14.87 1.57 -13.64
C HIS A 121 -14.17 2.93 -13.77
N TYR A 122 -12.93 3.06 -13.30
CA TYR A 122 -12.16 4.31 -13.38
C TYR A 122 -11.27 4.42 -14.63
N PHE A 123 -10.89 3.27 -15.20
CA PHE A 123 -10.05 3.11 -16.39
C PHE A 123 -10.76 2.24 -17.44
N PRO A 124 -11.89 2.70 -18.01
CA PRO A 124 -12.65 1.92 -18.99
C PRO A 124 -11.83 1.51 -20.22
N GLU A 125 -10.82 2.29 -20.59
CA GLU A 125 -9.88 1.97 -21.67
C GLU A 125 -9.07 0.68 -21.45
N THR A 126 -8.99 0.21 -20.20
CA THR A 126 -8.31 -1.05 -19.82
C THR A 126 -9.27 -2.24 -19.79
N GLU A 127 -10.55 -2.06 -20.16
CA GLU A 127 -11.50 -3.16 -20.22
C GLU A 127 -11.04 -4.22 -21.24
N GLY A 128 -11.23 -5.49 -20.88
CA GLY A 128 -10.77 -6.64 -21.67
C GLY A 128 -9.27 -6.93 -21.60
N CYS A 129 -8.46 -6.18 -20.83
CA CYS A 129 -7.08 -6.57 -20.53
C CYS A 129 -7.05 -7.91 -19.78
N ALA A 130 -6.25 -8.86 -20.28
CA ALA A 130 -6.08 -10.17 -19.67
C ALA A 130 -5.40 -10.06 -18.30
N GLY A 131 -4.53 -9.05 -18.12
CA GLY A 131 -3.83 -8.80 -16.87
C GLY A 131 -4.76 -8.60 -15.67
N TRP A 132 -5.99 -8.11 -15.87
CA TRP A 132 -6.96 -7.99 -14.78
C TRP A 132 -7.35 -9.33 -14.16
N GLN A 133 -7.14 -10.46 -14.84
CA GLN A 133 -7.42 -11.80 -14.31
C GLN A 133 -6.16 -12.55 -13.89
N ASP A 134 -4.97 -11.98 -14.12
CA ASP A 134 -3.69 -12.63 -13.84
C ASP A 134 -3.30 -12.43 -12.37
N PHE A 135 -3.81 -13.27 -11.47
CA PHE A 135 -3.36 -13.23 -10.08
C PHE A 135 -1.90 -13.67 -9.98
N GLY A 136 -1.06 -12.79 -9.44
CA GLY A 136 0.36 -13.07 -9.19
C GLY A 136 1.31 -12.69 -10.31
N TYR A 137 0.92 -11.79 -11.23
CA TYR A 137 1.84 -11.12 -12.17
C TYR A 137 3.03 -10.44 -11.45
N ASN A 138 2.82 -9.98 -10.20
CA ASN A 138 3.81 -9.26 -9.38
C ASN A 138 4.47 -10.13 -8.29
N ARG A 139 4.43 -11.47 -8.39
CA ARG A 139 4.92 -12.41 -7.34
C ARG A 139 6.36 -12.12 -6.86
N MET A 140 7.27 -11.83 -7.77
CA MET A 140 8.67 -11.51 -7.41
C MET A 140 8.76 -10.20 -6.61
N GLN A 141 7.97 -9.19 -7.00
CA GLN A 141 7.88 -7.94 -6.26
C GLN A 141 7.26 -8.15 -4.88
N GLN A 142 6.20 -8.96 -4.78
CA GLN A 142 5.59 -9.31 -3.48
C GLN A 142 6.57 -10.03 -2.56
N ALA A 143 7.34 -10.99 -3.09
CA ALA A 143 8.37 -11.69 -2.32
C ALA A 143 9.44 -10.74 -1.79
N TRP A 144 9.91 -9.81 -2.64
CA TRP A 144 10.86 -8.78 -2.22
C TRP A 144 10.28 -7.86 -1.14
N GLN A 145 9.02 -7.44 -1.28
CA GLN A 145 8.34 -6.63 -0.27
C GLN A 145 8.22 -7.36 1.08
N CYS A 146 7.98 -8.68 1.09
CA CYS A 146 7.99 -9.48 2.31
C CYS A 146 9.36 -9.46 3.00
N VAL A 147 10.46 -9.58 2.24
CA VAL A 147 11.83 -9.45 2.79
C VAL A 147 12.05 -8.04 3.36
N MET A 148 11.63 -7.01 2.62
CA MET A 148 11.75 -5.62 3.08
C MET A 148 10.94 -5.34 4.35
N ILE A 149 9.79 -6.00 4.55
CA ILE A 149 9.02 -5.91 5.80
C ILE A 149 9.82 -6.46 6.97
N VAL A 150 10.49 -7.60 6.81
CA VAL A 150 11.35 -8.19 7.86
C VAL A 150 12.49 -7.23 8.21
N LEU A 151 13.23 -6.75 7.20
CA LEU A 151 14.36 -5.84 7.40
C LEU A 151 13.90 -4.50 7.99
N GLY A 152 12.83 -3.92 7.46
CA GLY A 152 12.25 -2.69 7.96
C GLY A 152 11.80 -2.82 9.40
N SER A 153 11.16 -3.93 9.77
CA SER A 153 10.75 -4.20 11.15
C SER A 153 11.95 -4.29 12.10
N ALA A 154 13.06 -4.90 11.68
CA ALA A 154 14.28 -4.97 12.46
C ALA A 154 14.92 -3.59 12.64
N VAL A 155 15.02 -2.79 11.57
CA VAL A 155 15.56 -1.43 11.65
C VAL A 155 14.69 -0.55 12.55
N THR A 156 13.38 -0.55 12.38
CA THR A 156 12.47 0.24 13.21
C THR A 156 12.52 -0.21 14.67
N ALA A 157 12.58 -1.52 14.93
CA ALA A 157 12.72 -2.05 16.29
C ALA A 157 14.05 -1.63 16.94
N TRP A 158 15.14 -1.65 16.17
CA TRP A 158 16.43 -1.17 16.63
C TRP A 158 16.37 0.31 17.03
N ILE A 159 15.82 1.16 16.16
CA ILE A 159 15.64 2.59 16.43
C ILE A 159 14.88 2.80 17.74
N PHE A 160 13.73 2.13 17.93
CA PHE A 160 12.95 2.27 19.16
C PHE A 160 13.59 1.64 20.40
N THR A 161 14.54 0.71 20.24
CA THR A 161 15.29 0.17 21.39
C THR A 161 16.35 1.16 21.89
N LEU A 162 16.79 2.09 21.03
CA LEU A 162 17.77 3.13 21.38
C LEU A 162 17.14 4.39 21.98
N LEU A 163 15.82 4.51 21.93
CA LEU A 163 15.04 5.63 22.48
C LEU A 163 14.59 5.32 23.91
#